data_AF-A0A0G1Z4M8-F1
#
_entry.id   AF-A0A0G1Z4M8-F1
#
_cell.length_a   1.000
_cell.length_b   1.000
_cell.length_c   1.000
_cell.angle_alpha   90.00
_cell.angle_beta   90.00
_cell.angle_gamma   90.00
#
_symmetry.space_group_name_H-M   'P 1'
#
loop_
_entity.id
_entity.type
_entity.pdbx_description
1 polymer ?
#
loop_
_entity_poly.entity_id
_entity_poly.type
_entity_poly.pdbx_seq_one_letter_code
_entity_poly.pdbx_strand_id
1 'polypeptide(L)'
;MKANEAKVGGIYLSRTGIPVTVMGPKNGKTLIKLKTTGTFTMVNSDYELKPYNEKEIGKDSKVLLKVNGKAKAKRAGALSAIIDPFLLAGSKTVAEIAAELAKKAGEAGKGKDLAANVRARMVSYTRKGWQVVKDDKKRVKVVQKKG
;
A
#
# COMPACT_ATOMS: atom_id res chain seq x y z
N MET A 1 1.95 -14.73 27.30
CA MET A 1 3.13 -15.37 26.68
C MET A 1 4.13 -14.29 26.31
N LYS A 2 5.44 -14.57 26.35
CA LYS A 2 6.45 -13.56 26.00
C LYS A 2 6.71 -13.53 24.50
N ALA A 3 7.16 -12.39 23.98
CA ALA A 3 7.48 -12.23 22.56
C ALA A 3 8.61 -13.16 22.08
N ASN A 4 9.52 -13.59 22.95
CA ASN A 4 10.56 -14.57 22.63
C ASN A 4 10.04 -16.02 22.53
N GLU A 5 8.98 -16.34 23.27
CA GLU A 5 8.35 -17.67 23.27
C GLU A 5 7.29 -17.79 22.17
N ALA A 6 6.99 -16.68 21.50
CA ALA A 6 6.00 -16.63 20.45
C ALA A 6 6.52 -17.27 19.16
N LYS A 7 5.66 -18.07 18.52
CA LYS A 7 6.00 -18.71 17.25
C LYS A 7 6.17 -17.64 16.19
N VAL A 8 7.33 -17.65 15.54
CA VAL A 8 7.59 -16.78 14.37
C VAL A 8 6.56 -17.10 13.27
N GLY A 9 5.94 -16.06 12.72
CA GLY A 9 4.80 -16.14 11.81
C GLY A 9 3.43 -16.26 12.51
N GLY A 10 3.40 -16.46 13.82
CA GLY A 10 2.17 -16.54 14.62
C GLY A 10 1.50 -15.16 14.79
N ILE A 11 0.17 -15.17 14.84
CA ILE A 11 -0.65 -13.99 15.12
C ILE A 11 -1.01 -14.00 16.61
N TYR A 12 -0.79 -12.87 17.25
CA TYR A 12 -1.02 -12.65 18.69
C TYR A 12 -1.66 -11.30 18.91
N LEU A 13 -2.15 -11.04 20.13
CA LEU A 13 -2.63 -9.73 20.55
C LEU A 13 -1.61 -9.06 21.45
N SER A 14 -1.39 -7.76 21.28
CA SER A 14 -0.68 -6.95 22.27
C SER A 14 -1.49 -6.85 23.56
N ARG A 15 -0.86 -6.37 24.65
CA ARG A 15 -1.56 -6.03 25.91
C ARG A 15 -2.77 -5.11 25.71
N THR A 16 -2.71 -4.24 24.68
CA THR A 16 -3.77 -3.29 24.30
C THR A 16 -4.83 -3.87 23.34
N GLY A 17 -4.79 -5.18 23.05
CA GLY A 17 -5.76 -5.84 22.18
C GLY A 17 -5.55 -5.53 20.69
N ILE A 18 -4.33 -5.16 20.29
CA ILE A 18 -3.96 -4.92 18.89
C ILE A 18 -3.41 -6.23 18.31
N PRO A 19 -3.95 -6.75 17.20
CA PRO A 19 -3.37 -7.92 16.56
C PRO A 19 -2.02 -7.61 15.92
N VAL A 20 -1.04 -8.45 16.23
CA VAL A 20 0.34 -8.37 15.78
C VAL A 20 0.80 -9.74 15.25
N THR A 21 1.66 -9.74 14.25
CA THR A 21 2.32 -10.93 13.71
C THR A 21 3.79 -10.90 14.12
N VAL A 22 4.25 -11.95 14.77
CA VAL A 22 5.67 -12.06 15.16
C VAL A 22 6.48 -12.39 13.92
N MET A 23 7.45 -11.54 13.58
CA MET A 23 8.31 -11.70 12.41
C MET A 23 9.65 -12.35 12.74
N GLY A 24 9.95 -12.51 14.04
CA GLY A 24 11.17 -13.14 14.54
C GLY A 24 12.14 -12.14 15.17
N PRO A 25 13.26 -12.62 15.72
CA PRO A 25 14.27 -11.77 16.33
C PRO A 25 15.04 -10.97 15.28
N LYS A 26 15.26 -9.68 15.54
CA LYS A 26 16.08 -8.76 14.74
C LYS A 26 16.82 -7.80 15.68
N ASN A 27 18.14 -7.75 15.58
CA ASN A 27 19.02 -6.94 16.44
C ASN A 27 18.80 -7.17 17.96
N GLY A 28 18.63 -8.43 18.39
CA GLY A 28 18.41 -8.77 19.81
C GLY A 28 17.04 -8.39 20.39
N LYS A 29 16.11 -7.91 19.55
CA LYS A 29 14.71 -7.60 19.90
C LYS A 29 13.76 -8.40 19.02
N THR A 30 12.54 -8.64 19.47
CA THR A 30 11.53 -9.32 18.65
C THR A 30 10.84 -8.32 17.73
N LEU A 31 10.94 -8.55 16.42
CA LEU A 31 10.21 -7.76 15.44
C LEU A 31 8.75 -8.25 15.39
N ILE A 32 7.81 -7.34 15.61
CA ILE A 32 6.38 -7.60 15.46
C ILE A 32 5.81 -6.66 14.39
N LYS A 33 4.86 -7.18 13.60
CA LYS A 33 4.13 -6.42 12.59
C LYS A 33 2.71 -6.19 13.06
N LEU A 34 2.30 -4.95 13.21
CA LEU A 34 0.92 -4.61 13.57
C LEU A 34 0.00 -4.91 12.39
N LYS A 35 -1.03 -5.73 12.59
CA LYS A 35 -2.06 -5.99 11.55
C LYS A 35 -2.94 -4.75 11.32
N THR A 36 -3.10 -3.90 12.33
CA THR A 36 -3.90 -2.67 12.26
C THR A 36 -3.28 -1.61 11.37
N THR A 37 -1.97 -1.36 11.46
CA THR A 37 -1.28 -0.29 10.71
C THR A 37 -0.33 -0.83 9.63
N GLY A 38 -0.03 -2.13 9.61
CA GLY A 38 0.99 -2.71 8.74
C GLY A 38 2.43 -2.30 9.09
N THR A 39 2.62 -1.57 10.19
CA THR A 39 3.92 -1.07 10.65
C THR A 39 4.68 -2.17 11.39
N PHE A 40 6.00 -2.10 11.30
CA PHE A 40 6.90 -2.99 12.04
C PHE A 40 7.42 -2.27 13.28
N THR A 41 7.35 -2.93 14.41
CA THR A 41 7.85 -2.43 15.70
C THR A 41 8.77 -3.47 16.29
N MET A 42 9.92 -3.03 16.80
CA MET A 42 10.81 -3.87 17.59
C MET A 42 10.38 -3.78 19.04
N VAL A 43 9.99 -4.92 19.63
CA VAL A 43 9.64 -5.03 21.04
C VAL A 43 10.70 -5.86 21.76
N ASN A 44 10.82 -5.63 23.06
CA ASN A 44 11.72 -6.42 23.89
C ASN A 44 11.22 -7.87 23.98
N SER A 45 12.15 -8.78 24.26
CA SER A 45 11.89 -10.23 24.36
C SER A 45 10.88 -10.60 25.45
N ASP A 46 10.77 -9.77 26.49
CA ASP A 46 9.85 -9.90 27.61
C ASP A 46 8.45 -9.32 27.33
N TYR A 47 8.24 -8.72 26.15
CA TYR A 47 6.97 -8.10 25.81
C TYR A 47 5.83 -9.11 25.85
N GLU A 48 4.79 -8.80 26.62
CA GLU A 48 3.64 -9.67 26.79
C GLU A 48 2.74 -9.66 25.55
N LEU A 49 2.63 -10.84 24.96
CA LEU A 49 1.67 -11.17 23.93
C LEU A 49 0.57 -12.05 24.53
N LYS A 50 -0.66 -11.83 24.07
CA LYS A 50 -1.81 -12.67 24.34
C LYS A 50 -2.08 -13.56 23.12
N PRO A 51 -2.62 -14.77 23.30
CA PRO A 51 -3.13 -15.58 22.19
C PRO A 51 -4.12 -14.77 21.36
N TYR A 52 -4.12 -14.94 20.04
CA TYR A 52 -5.07 -14.24 19.19
C TYR A 52 -6.50 -14.70 19.48
N ASN A 53 -7.34 -13.77 19.95
CA ASN A 53 -8.76 -13.99 20.15
C ASN A 53 -9.56 -12.83 19.53
N GLU A 54 -10.35 -13.13 18.51
CA GLU A 54 -11.10 -12.10 17.77
C GLU A 54 -12.11 -11.34 18.66
N LYS A 55 -12.57 -11.96 19.76
CA LYS A 55 -13.48 -11.34 20.73
C LYS A 55 -12.79 -10.34 21.65
N GLU A 56 -11.46 -10.42 21.81
CA GLU A 56 -10.67 -9.53 22.67
C GLU A 56 -9.97 -8.40 21.90
N ILE A 57 -10.20 -8.31 20.59
CA ILE A 57 -9.71 -7.19 19.79
C ILE A 57 -10.42 -5.92 20.26
N GLY A 58 -9.63 -4.93 20.68
CA GLY A 58 -10.17 -3.63 21.11
C GLY A 58 -11.05 -3.02 20.01
N LYS A 59 -12.15 -2.35 20.37
CA LYS A 59 -13.09 -1.76 19.40
C LYS A 59 -12.38 -0.88 18.37
N ASP A 60 -11.40 -0.08 18.81
CA ASP A 60 -10.59 0.77 17.94
C ASP A 60 -9.70 -0.04 16.99
N SER A 61 -9.11 -1.14 17.46
CA SER A 61 -8.35 -2.07 16.62
C SER A 61 -9.23 -2.76 15.58
N LYS A 62 -10.49 -3.06 15.91
CA LYS A 62 -11.46 -3.65 14.98
C LYS A 62 -11.84 -2.67 13.87
N VAL A 63 -12.02 -1.39 14.21
CA VAL A 63 -12.23 -0.31 13.22
C VAL A 63 -11.01 -0.16 12.34
N LEU A 64 -9.80 -0.09 12.92
CA LEU A 64 -8.55 0.02 12.17
C LEU A 64 -8.30 -1.19 11.27
N LEU A 65 -8.62 -2.42 11.69
CA LEU A 65 -8.55 -3.60 10.82
C LEU A 65 -9.51 -3.52 9.64
N LYS A 66 -10.73 -3.02 9.83
CA LYS A 66 -11.69 -2.82 8.74
C LYS A 66 -11.25 -1.72 7.77
N VAL A 67 -10.67 -0.63 8.29
CA VAL A 67 -10.16 0.48 7.48
C VAL A 67 -8.88 0.06 6.75
N ASN A 68 -7.95 -0.62 7.42
CA ASN A 68 -6.68 -1.06 6.83
C ASN A 68 -6.82 -2.30 5.95
N GLY A 69 -7.87 -3.10 6.13
CA GLY A 69 -8.31 -4.10 5.14
C GLY A 69 -8.67 -3.47 3.79
N LYS A 70 -8.99 -2.16 3.76
CA LYS A 70 -9.14 -1.37 2.53
C LYS A 70 -7.86 -0.64 2.11
N ALA A 71 -6.84 -0.56 2.96
CA ALA A 71 -5.52 -0.07 2.58
C ALA A 71 -4.80 -1.16 1.79
N LYS A 72 -5.20 -1.27 0.52
CA LYS A 72 -4.54 -2.05 -0.52
C LYS A 72 -3.04 -1.81 -0.37
N ALA A 73 -2.31 -2.83 0.09
CA ALA A 73 -0.86 -2.87 0.03
C ALA A 73 -0.46 -2.29 -1.33
N LYS A 74 0.47 -1.31 -1.35
CA LYS A 74 1.11 -0.84 -2.58
C LYS A 74 1.75 -2.06 -3.24
N ARG A 75 0.97 -2.79 -4.04
CA ARG A 75 1.43 -3.95 -4.78
C ARG A 75 2.45 -3.39 -5.77
N ALA A 76 3.66 -3.94 -5.74
CA ALA A 76 4.75 -3.65 -6.66
C ALA A 76 4.45 -4.07 -8.13
N GLY A 77 3.18 -4.14 -8.51
CA GLY A 77 2.66 -4.34 -9.87
C GLY A 77 1.35 -3.57 -10.10
N ALA A 78 1.05 -2.57 -9.28
CA ALA A 78 -0.12 -1.73 -9.48
C ALA A 78 0.07 -0.85 -10.73
N LEU A 79 -0.93 -0.81 -11.62
CA LEU A 79 -0.90 -0.02 -12.85
C LEU A 79 -0.46 1.43 -12.61
N SER A 80 -0.81 2.01 -11.46
CA SER A 80 -0.37 3.35 -11.06
C SER A 80 1.15 3.51 -11.02
N ALA A 81 1.90 2.51 -10.55
CA ALA A 81 3.36 2.59 -10.47
C ALA A 81 4.02 2.60 -11.85
N ILE A 82 3.35 2.05 -12.86
CA ILE A 82 3.82 2.05 -14.26
C ILE A 82 3.37 3.34 -14.97
N ILE A 83 2.18 3.84 -14.66
CA ILE A 83 1.61 5.05 -15.28
C ILE A 83 2.31 6.34 -14.78
N ASP A 84 2.62 6.43 -13.49
CA ASP A 84 3.13 7.66 -12.86
C ASP A 84 4.42 8.20 -13.51
N PRO A 85 5.45 7.36 -13.81
CA PRO A 85 6.65 7.84 -14.49
C PRO A 85 6.37 8.47 -15.86
N PHE A 86 5.44 7.91 -16.64
CA PHE A 86 5.10 8.45 -17.96
C PHE A 86 4.36 9.77 -17.87
N LEU A 87 3.43 9.90 -16.91
CA LEU A 87 2.72 11.16 -16.66
C LEU A 87 3.67 12.24 -16.14
N LEU A 88 4.68 11.90 -15.33
CA LEU A 88 5.67 12.87 -14.85
C LEU A 88 6.63 13.32 -15.95
N ALA A 89 7.05 12.39 -16.82
CA ALA A 89 7.93 12.69 -17.95
C ALA A 89 7.25 13.59 -18.99
N GLY A 90 5.95 13.40 -19.24
CA GLY A 90 5.20 14.22 -20.21
C GLY A 90 5.48 13.88 -21.68
N SER A 91 6.14 12.75 -21.97
CA SER A 91 6.64 12.44 -23.30
C SER A 91 5.69 11.61 -24.17
N LYS A 92 4.57 11.13 -23.62
CA LYS A 92 3.65 10.18 -24.27
C LYS A 92 2.20 10.65 -24.17
N THR A 93 1.42 10.28 -25.17
CA THR A 93 -0.04 10.40 -25.18
C THR A 93 -0.68 9.33 -24.30
N VAL A 94 -1.96 9.51 -23.94
CA VAL A 94 -2.71 8.50 -23.17
C VAL A 94 -2.71 7.13 -23.86
N ALA A 95 -2.82 7.10 -25.19
CA ALA A 95 -2.82 5.87 -25.98
C ALA A 95 -1.47 5.17 -25.93
N GLU A 96 -0.37 5.91 -26.07
CA GLU A 96 0.98 5.36 -25.97
C GLU A 96 1.29 4.84 -24.55
N ILE A 97 0.84 5.56 -23.51
CA ILE A 97 0.97 5.08 -22.13
C ILE A 97 0.17 3.79 -21.92
N ALA A 98 -1.04 3.69 -22.48
CA ALA A 98 -1.84 2.47 -22.42
C ALA A 98 -1.16 1.29 -23.14
N ALA A 99 -0.54 1.52 -24.30
CA ALA A 99 0.21 0.50 -25.03
C ALA A 99 1.45 0.03 -24.26
N GLU A 100 2.19 0.95 -23.63
CA GLU A 100 3.31 0.63 -22.74
C GLU A 100 2.84 -0.13 -21.50
N LEU A 101 1.69 0.26 -20.95
CA LEU A 101 1.08 -0.40 -19.81
C LEU A 101 0.68 -1.83 -20.19
N ALA A 102 0.16 -2.07 -21.41
CA ALA A 102 -0.16 -3.41 -21.89
C ALA A 102 1.08 -4.32 -21.93
N LYS A 103 2.21 -3.78 -22.41
CA LYS A 103 3.49 -4.51 -22.47
C LYS A 103 4.06 -4.82 -21.08
N LYS A 104 3.92 -3.89 -20.12
CA LYS A 104 4.56 -3.99 -18.80
C LYS A 104 3.67 -4.60 -17.71
N ALA A 105 2.35 -4.51 -17.84
CA ALA A 105 1.42 -4.94 -16.79
C ALA A 105 1.14 -6.45 -16.81
N GLY A 106 1.43 -7.16 -17.91
CA GLY A 106 1.13 -8.59 -18.03
C GLY A 106 -0.31 -8.92 -17.63
N GLU A 107 -0.49 -9.88 -16.72
CA GLU A 107 -1.79 -10.28 -16.17
C GLU A 107 -2.53 -9.13 -15.43
N ALA A 108 -1.83 -8.11 -14.92
CA ALA A 108 -2.47 -7.00 -14.22
C ALA A 108 -3.31 -6.09 -15.15
N GLY A 109 -3.03 -6.12 -16.45
CA GLY A 109 -3.73 -5.36 -17.49
C GLY A 109 -4.82 -6.14 -18.26
N LYS A 110 -4.91 -7.46 -18.06
CA LYS A 110 -5.83 -8.33 -18.79
C LYS A 110 -7.29 -7.99 -18.47
N GLY A 111 -8.10 -7.81 -19.52
CA GLY A 111 -9.53 -7.50 -19.41
C GLY A 111 -9.87 -6.10 -18.85
N LYS A 112 -8.90 -5.18 -18.78
CA LYS A 112 -9.10 -3.81 -18.27
C LYS A 112 -8.89 -2.78 -19.36
N ASP A 113 -9.69 -1.72 -19.31
CA ASP A 113 -9.42 -0.52 -20.11
C ASP A 113 -8.21 0.24 -19.52
N LEU A 114 -7.04 0.02 -20.14
CA LEU A 114 -5.78 0.63 -19.74
C LEU A 114 -5.80 2.15 -19.95
N ALA A 115 -6.48 2.65 -20.99
CA ALA A 115 -6.62 4.08 -21.23
C ALA A 115 -7.51 4.73 -20.16
N ALA A 116 -8.59 4.07 -19.75
CA ALA A 116 -9.42 4.53 -18.63
C ALA A 116 -8.63 4.58 -17.32
N ASN A 117 -7.75 3.60 -17.06
CA ASN A 117 -6.87 3.63 -15.89
C ASN A 117 -5.89 4.81 -15.91
N VAL A 118 -5.32 5.14 -17.08
CA VAL A 118 -4.47 6.33 -17.25
C VAL A 118 -5.27 7.61 -16.97
N ARG A 119 -6.49 7.74 -17.50
CA ARG A 119 -7.36 8.89 -17.24
C ARG A 119 -7.75 9.00 -15.77
N ALA A 120 -8.12 7.90 -15.13
CA ALA A 120 -8.40 7.85 -13.70
C ALA A 120 -7.19 8.28 -12.87
N ARG A 121 -5.98 7.94 -13.32
CA ARG A 121 -4.75 8.37 -12.66
C ARG A 121 -4.51 9.87 -12.80
N MET A 122 -4.75 10.44 -13.99
CA MET A 122 -4.71 11.89 -14.20
C MET A 122 -5.68 12.63 -13.27
N VAL A 123 -6.93 12.16 -13.15
CA VAL A 123 -7.93 12.73 -12.22
C VAL A 123 -7.48 12.62 -10.76
N SER A 124 -6.77 11.54 -10.41
CA SER A 124 -6.22 11.39 -9.06
C SER A 124 -5.14 12.44 -8.75
N TYR A 125 -4.36 12.86 -9.75
CA TYR A 125 -3.40 13.95 -9.59
C TYR A 125 -4.08 15.31 -9.47
N THR A 126 -5.13 15.57 -10.27
CA THR A 126 -5.88 16.83 -10.15
C THR A 126 -6.53 17.01 -8.79
N ARG A 127 -7.09 15.93 -8.22
CA ARG A 127 -7.63 15.91 -6.85
C ARG A 127 -6.58 16.18 -5.77
N LYS A 128 -5.29 15.96 -6.07
CA LYS A 128 -4.17 16.27 -5.16
C LYS A 128 -3.61 17.67 -5.36
N GLY A 129 -4.26 18.52 -6.16
CA GLY A 129 -3.81 19.87 -6.45
C GLY A 129 -2.76 19.97 -7.56
N TRP A 130 -2.49 18.88 -8.29
CA TRP A 130 -1.57 18.90 -9.43
C TRP A 130 -2.34 19.29 -10.70
N GLN A 131 -1.64 19.84 -11.68
CA GLN A 131 -2.22 20.20 -12.97
C GLN A 131 -1.81 19.18 -14.03
N VAL A 132 -2.76 18.76 -14.85
CA VAL A 132 -2.47 18.00 -16.07
C VAL A 132 -2.34 19.00 -17.21
N VAL A 133 -1.19 19.01 -17.86
CA VAL A 133 -0.91 19.79 -19.06
C VAL A 133 -0.88 18.85 -20.26
N LYS A 134 -1.38 19.32 -21.40
CA LYS A 134 -1.27 18.64 -22.69
C LYS A 134 -0.49 19.54 -23.64
N ASP A 135 0.42 18.96 -24.42
CA ASP A 135 1.07 19.66 -25.52
C ASP A 135 0.23 19.57 -26.81
N ASP A 136 0.69 20.24 -27.87
CA ASP A 136 0.03 20.25 -29.19
C ASP A 136 -0.04 18.85 -29.82
N LYS A 137 0.84 17.95 -29.39
CA LYS A 137 0.87 16.54 -29.81
C LYS A 137 0.00 15.65 -28.90
N LYS A 138 -0.83 16.25 -28.03
CA LYS A 138 -1.70 15.57 -27.05
C LYS A 138 -0.95 14.68 -26.06
N ARG A 139 0.36 14.89 -25.87
CA ARG A 139 1.16 14.22 -24.83
C ARG A 139 0.78 14.80 -23.49
N VAL A 140 0.66 13.92 -22.49
CA VAL A 140 0.11 14.28 -21.17
C VAL A 140 1.21 14.39 -20.14
N LYS A 141 1.28 15.52 -19.44
CA LYS A 141 2.21 15.75 -18.32
C LYS A 141 1.46 16.15 -17.06
N VAL A 142 1.84 15.62 -15.90
CA VAL A 142 1.38 16.14 -14.60
C VAL A 142 2.46 17.05 -14.01
N VAL A 143 2.06 18.25 -13.61
CA VAL A 143 2.91 19.24 -12.96
C VAL A 143 2.32 19.61 -11.62
N GLN A 144 3.15 19.69 -10.58
CA GLN A 144 2.71 20.19 -9.30
C GLN A 144 2.48 21.69 -9.42
N LYS A 145 1.28 22.18 -9.10
CA LYS A 145 1.11 23.62 -8.88
C LYS A 145 1.92 23.94 -7.63
N LYS A 146 2.96 24.77 -7.75
CA LYS A 146 3.53 25.42 -6.58
C LYS A 146 2.40 26.29 -6.01
N GLY A 147 1.93 25.92 -4.82
CA GLY A 147 1.10 26.79 -4.01
C GLY A 147 1.92 27.96 -3.50
#